data_AF-A0A7M1Q4H6-F1
#
_entry.id   AF-A0A7M1Q4H6-F1
#
_cell.length_a   1.000
_cell.length_b   1.000
_cell.length_c   1.000
_cell.angle_alpha   90.00
_cell.angle_beta   90.00
_cell.angle_gamma   90.00
#
_symmetry.space_group_name_H-M   'P 1'
#
loop_
_entity.id
_entity.type
_entity.pdbx_description
1 polymer ?
#
loop_
_entity_poly.entity_id
_entity_poly.type
_entity_poly.pdbx_seq_one_letter_code
_entity_poly.pdbx_strand_id
1 'polypeptide(L)'
;MYNETNETLNLLYERGSVRAFTDKPVSNEVLKQILLTAKHAASGGNLQPVSIIVITDKAKKEELAKLPYFKFATKVPVLMLFCLDLYRTKRWAELEHMAYTAHKSFRHFWIAFQDVMCHMQSVCTAADSVGLGSCIYGTVLECFYELKELFNLPNQVMPINLVSFGYPKQKPSIKHKLELDMLCHMNEYEYKSDKDFLNKIYQKFDKDLELKQEYLSEIHRVCNNVEGKQFADEAVSYLKQRGSIPQVCRYYGYKKYNADIMANHNLHYTQVLKNFGFDILEKHDFSGKSAPNS
;
A
#
# COMPACT_ATOMS: atom_id res chain seq x y z
N MET A 1 -10.43 -13.84 -24.56
CA MET A 1 -11.59 -13.76 -23.68
C MET A 1 -11.64 -15.05 -22.89
N TYR A 2 -11.76 -14.97 -21.56
CA TYR A 2 -11.93 -16.15 -20.72
C TYR A 2 -13.32 -16.73 -21.01
N ASN A 3 -13.39 -17.98 -21.50
CA ASN A 3 -14.67 -18.63 -21.79
C ASN A 3 -15.41 -18.88 -20.47
N GLU A 4 -16.64 -18.36 -20.37
CA GLU A 4 -17.52 -18.40 -19.18
C GLU A 4 -16.99 -17.63 -17.95
N THR A 5 -17.14 -16.32 -17.97
CA THR A 5 -16.88 -15.44 -16.81
C THR A 5 -18.15 -14.76 -16.36
N ASN A 6 -18.37 -14.71 -15.05
CA ASN A 6 -19.43 -13.88 -14.47
C ASN A 6 -19.00 -12.41 -14.42
N GLU A 7 -19.94 -11.52 -14.14
CA GLU A 7 -19.73 -10.07 -14.08
C GLU A 7 -18.59 -9.69 -13.12
N THR A 8 -18.56 -10.26 -11.92
CA THR A 8 -17.53 -9.97 -10.91
C THR A 8 -16.11 -10.35 -11.39
N LEU A 9 -15.96 -11.50 -12.06
CA LEU A 9 -14.67 -11.91 -12.62
C LEU A 9 -14.22 -10.93 -13.72
N ASN A 10 -15.14 -10.49 -14.57
CA ASN A 10 -14.84 -9.51 -15.60
C ASN A 10 -14.39 -8.16 -15.00
N LEU A 11 -15.05 -7.70 -13.93
CA LEU A 11 -14.62 -6.50 -13.21
C LEU A 11 -13.19 -6.65 -12.68
N LEU A 12 -12.85 -7.78 -12.06
CA LEU A 12 -11.52 -8.04 -11.52
C LEU A 12 -10.44 -8.13 -12.61
N TYR A 13 -10.74 -8.73 -13.76
CA TYR A 13 -9.81 -8.87 -14.88
C TYR A 13 -9.58 -7.55 -15.63
N GLU A 14 -10.61 -6.72 -15.77
CA GLU A 14 -10.53 -5.43 -16.46
C GLU A 14 -10.09 -4.27 -15.55
N ARG A 15 -9.92 -4.53 -14.25
CA ARG A 15 -9.57 -3.52 -13.26
C ARG A 15 -8.23 -2.83 -13.59
N GLY A 16 -8.26 -1.50 -13.56
CA GLY A 16 -7.09 -0.65 -13.69
C GLY A 16 -7.21 0.61 -12.84
N SER A 17 -6.08 1.15 -12.39
CA SER A 17 -6.09 2.35 -11.53
C SER A 17 -6.55 3.59 -12.30
N VAL A 18 -7.59 4.25 -11.80
CA VAL A 18 -8.15 5.49 -12.36
C VAL A 18 -7.64 6.68 -11.57
N ARG A 19 -7.00 7.64 -12.26
CA ARG A 19 -6.43 8.87 -11.65
C ARG A 19 -7.00 10.17 -12.24
N ALA A 20 -7.96 10.05 -13.14
CA ALA A 20 -8.64 11.16 -13.78
C ALA A 20 -10.15 10.88 -13.79
N PHE A 21 -10.91 11.76 -13.13
CA PHE A 21 -12.34 11.61 -12.88
C PHE A 21 -13.13 12.70 -13.58
N THR A 22 -14.34 12.40 -14.03
CA THR A 22 -15.28 13.42 -14.53
C THR A 22 -15.81 14.28 -13.39
N ASP A 23 -16.48 15.39 -13.71
CA ASP A 23 -17.13 16.24 -12.72
C ASP A 23 -18.47 15.67 -12.21
N LYS A 24 -18.85 14.46 -12.68
CA LYS A 24 -20.08 13.79 -12.24
C LYS A 24 -19.98 13.47 -10.73
N PRO A 25 -20.90 13.98 -9.89
CA PRO A 25 -20.86 13.71 -8.46
C PRO A 25 -21.14 12.24 -8.16
N VAL A 26 -20.52 11.73 -7.09
CA VAL A 26 -20.88 10.43 -6.50
C VAL A 26 -22.03 10.67 -5.53
N SER A 27 -23.19 10.06 -5.78
CA SER A 27 -24.36 10.24 -4.92
C SER A 27 -24.13 9.60 -3.54
N ASN A 28 -24.83 10.11 -2.52
CA ASN A 28 -24.79 9.53 -1.17
C ASN A 28 -25.28 8.08 -1.15
N GLU A 29 -26.19 7.71 -2.05
CA GLU A 29 -26.68 6.33 -2.18
C GLU A 29 -25.58 5.39 -2.69
N VAL A 30 -24.89 5.76 -3.77
CA VAL A 30 -23.76 5.00 -4.31
C VAL A 30 -22.64 4.91 -3.26
N LEU A 31 -22.33 6.03 -2.59
CA LEU A 31 -21.35 6.07 -1.51
C LEU A 31 -21.73 5.14 -0.35
N LYS A 32 -23.00 5.11 0.05
CA LYS A 32 -23.50 4.20 1.08
C LYS A 32 -23.37 2.74 0.66
N GLN A 33 -23.70 2.40 -0.59
CA GLN A 33 -23.57 1.04 -1.12
C GLN A 33 -22.12 0.54 -1.05
N ILE A 34 -21.16 1.33 -1.52
CA ILE A 34 -19.74 0.93 -1.47
C ILE A 34 -19.19 0.90 -0.04
N LEU A 35 -19.65 1.76 0.86
CA LEU A 35 -19.21 1.73 2.27
C LEU A 35 -19.78 0.53 3.02
N LEU A 36 -20.99 0.08 2.69
CA LEU A 36 -21.56 -1.13 3.27
C LEU A 36 -20.74 -2.38 2.94
N THR A 37 -20.06 -2.43 1.79
CA THR A 37 -19.19 -3.58 1.46
C THR A 37 -17.96 -3.66 2.35
N ALA A 38 -17.47 -2.52 2.87
CA ALA A 38 -16.39 -2.52 3.86
C ALA A 38 -16.77 -3.34 5.10
N LYS A 39 -18.01 -3.19 5.60
CA LYS A 39 -18.53 -3.94 6.77
C LYS A 39 -18.55 -5.46 6.54
N HIS A 40 -18.69 -5.89 5.29
CA HIS A 40 -18.77 -7.31 4.91
C HIS A 40 -17.42 -7.90 4.50
N ALA A 41 -16.33 -7.13 4.54
CA ALA A 41 -15.00 -7.64 4.25
C ALA A 41 -14.54 -8.64 5.33
N ALA A 42 -13.67 -9.57 4.92
CA ALA A 42 -13.06 -10.50 5.86
C ALA A 42 -12.27 -9.76 6.94
N SER A 43 -12.40 -10.22 8.19
CA SER A 43 -11.73 -9.63 9.35
C SER A 43 -11.30 -10.72 10.34
N GLY A 44 -10.04 -10.68 10.77
CA GLY A 44 -9.49 -11.60 11.77
C GLY A 44 -10.26 -11.54 13.09
N GLY A 45 -10.84 -12.67 13.51
CA GLY A 45 -11.68 -12.74 14.71
C GLY A 45 -12.92 -11.84 14.67
N ASN A 46 -13.28 -11.33 13.48
CA ASN A 46 -14.32 -10.33 13.26
C ASN A 46 -14.17 -9.07 14.15
N LEU A 47 -12.94 -8.71 14.52
CA LEU A 47 -12.65 -7.55 15.37
C LEU A 47 -12.79 -6.22 14.64
N GLN A 48 -12.70 -6.24 13.31
CA GLN A 48 -12.79 -5.08 12.43
C GLN A 48 -11.91 -3.90 12.89
N PRO A 49 -10.58 -4.10 13.06
CA PRO A 49 -9.64 -3.07 13.49
C PRO A 49 -9.33 -2.08 12.35
N VAL A 50 -10.38 -1.57 11.69
CA VAL A 50 -10.33 -0.73 10.50
C VAL A 50 -11.28 0.46 10.68
N SER A 51 -10.78 1.66 10.47
CA SER A 51 -11.59 2.87 10.35
C SER A 51 -11.41 3.48 8.96
N ILE A 52 -12.50 3.97 8.38
CA ILE A 52 -12.49 4.61 7.05
C ILE A 52 -12.96 6.05 7.22
N ILE A 53 -12.09 7.01 6.91
CA ILE A 53 -12.45 8.43 6.92
C ILE A 53 -12.85 8.82 5.50
N VAL A 54 -14.12 9.14 5.30
CA VAL A 54 -14.64 9.58 4.01
C VAL A 54 -14.48 11.10 3.89
N ILE A 55 -13.77 11.52 2.85
CA ILE A 55 -13.34 12.91 2.65
C ILE A 55 -14.03 13.44 1.39
N THR A 56 -15.16 14.10 1.59
CA THR A 56 -15.91 14.85 0.57
C THR A 56 -15.80 16.35 0.76
N ASP A 57 -15.49 16.80 1.98
CA ASP A 57 -15.34 18.20 2.35
C ASP A 57 -14.25 18.92 1.54
N LYS A 58 -14.58 20.11 1.04
CA LYS A 58 -13.70 20.87 0.15
C LYS A 58 -12.47 21.40 0.91
N ALA A 59 -12.65 21.93 2.12
CA ALA A 59 -11.55 22.48 2.92
C ALA A 59 -10.54 21.38 3.30
N LYS A 60 -11.01 20.19 3.73
CA LYS A 60 -10.13 19.04 4.00
C LYS A 60 -9.36 18.59 2.75
N LYS A 61 -9.98 18.62 1.57
CA LYS A 61 -9.28 18.31 0.30
C LYS A 61 -8.25 19.37 -0.07
N GLU A 62 -8.52 20.64 0.22
CA GLU A 62 -7.57 21.74 0.00
C GLU A 62 -6.35 21.60 0.91
N GLU A 63 -6.54 21.31 2.19
CA GLU A 63 -5.42 21.03 3.11
C GLU A 63 -4.63 19.79 2.67
N LEU A 64 -5.32 18.71 2.30
CA LEU A 64 -4.66 17.52 1.79
C LEU A 64 -3.84 17.81 0.52
N ALA A 65 -4.34 18.68 -0.37
CA ALA A 65 -3.64 19.06 -1.60
C ALA A 65 -2.35 19.87 -1.38
N LYS A 66 -2.12 20.41 -0.18
CA LYS A 66 -0.85 21.06 0.18
C LYS A 66 0.27 20.03 0.41
N LEU A 67 -0.06 18.77 0.67
CA LEU A 67 0.92 17.72 0.92
C LEU A 67 1.60 17.23 -0.39
N PRO A 68 2.90 16.88 -0.37
CA PRO A 68 3.71 16.63 -1.58
C PRO A 68 3.11 15.60 -2.57
N TYR A 69 2.37 14.61 -2.07
CA TYR A 69 1.85 13.50 -2.86
C TYR A 69 0.35 13.58 -3.16
N PHE A 70 -0.37 14.55 -2.60
CA PHE A 70 -1.84 14.61 -2.66
C PHE A 70 -2.39 15.86 -3.35
N LYS A 71 -1.56 16.57 -4.13
CA LYS A 71 -1.96 17.75 -4.94
C LYS A 71 -3.20 17.54 -5.83
N PHE A 72 -3.52 16.28 -6.15
CA PHE A 72 -4.69 15.91 -6.93
C PHE A 72 -6.01 15.92 -6.13
N ALA A 73 -5.96 16.00 -4.80
CA ALA A 73 -7.09 15.75 -3.91
C ALA A 73 -8.33 16.61 -4.21
N THR A 74 -8.14 17.88 -4.57
CA THR A 74 -9.22 18.82 -4.92
C THR A 74 -9.95 18.46 -6.22
N LYS A 75 -9.36 17.62 -7.06
CA LYS A 75 -9.92 17.15 -8.35
C LYS A 75 -10.63 15.80 -8.22
N VAL A 76 -10.73 15.24 -7.01
CA VAL A 76 -11.32 13.93 -6.76
C VAL A 76 -12.69 14.08 -6.09
N PRO A 77 -13.75 13.44 -6.63
CA PRO A 77 -15.08 13.49 -6.03
C PRO A 77 -15.12 12.96 -4.59
N VAL A 78 -14.53 11.78 -4.34
CA VAL A 78 -14.49 11.16 -3.01
C VAL A 78 -13.10 10.62 -2.74
N LEU A 79 -12.55 10.94 -1.57
CA LEU A 79 -11.35 10.30 -1.05
C LEU A 79 -11.73 9.48 0.19
N MET A 80 -11.07 8.36 0.42
CA MET A 80 -11.19 7.59 1.66
C MET A 80 -9.82 7.28 2.22
N LEU A 81 -9.61 7.62 3.50
CA LEU A 81 -8.41 7.27 4.24
C LEU A 81 -8.70 6.02 5.07
N PHE A 82 -8.10 4.90 4.67
CA PHE A 82 -8.19 3.63 5.37
C PHE A 82 -7.15 3.60 6.47
N CYS A 83 -7.61 3.42 7.70
CA CYS A 83 -6.79 3.44 8.91
C CYS A 83 -6.86 2.09 9.61
N LEU A 84 -5.72 1.60 10.07
CA LEU A 84 -5.64 0.58 11.10
C LEU A 84 -6.11 1.20 12.41
N ASP A 85 -7.05 0.58 13.12
CA ASP A 85 -7.71 1.12 14.32
C ASP A 85 -7.75 0.09 15.45
N LEU A 86 -6.77 0.18 16.33
CA LEU A 86 -6.76 -0.54 17.61
C LEU A 86 -7.32 0.30 18.76
N TYR A 87 -7.52 1.60 18.55
CA TYR A 87 -8.11 2.49 19.55
C TYR A 87 -9.50 2.03 19.97
N ARG A 88 -10.34 1.63 19.01
CA ARG A 88 -11.70 1.15 19.30
C ARG A 88 -11.71 -0.12 20.17
N THR A 89 -10.86 -1.10 19.85
CA THR A 89 -10.81 -2.35 20.63
C THR A 89 -10.11 -2.15 21.97
N LYS A 90 -9.13 -1.25 22.07
CA LYS A 90 -8.57 -0.81 23.35
C LYS A 90 -9.64 -0.19 24.25
N ARG A 91 -10.39 0.77 23.72
CA ARG A 91 -11.48 1.43 24.47
C ARG A 91 -12.52 0.44 24.96
N TRP A 92 -12.89 -0.52 24.11
CA TRP A 92 -13.80 -1.59 24.52
C TRP A 92 -13.23 -2.38 25.70
N ALA A 93 -11.97 -2.85 25.60
CA ALA A 93 -11.33 -3.56 26.70
C ALA A 93 -11.25 -2.73 27.99
N GLU A 94 -10.92 -1.43 27.89
CA GLU A 94 -10.87 -0.52 29.05
C GLU A 94 -12.24 -0.36 29.74
N LEU A 95 -13.31 -0.19 28.96
CA LEU A 95 -14.68 -0.07 29.48
C LEU A 95 -15.19 -1.36 30.13
N GLU A 96 -14.73 -2.51 29.64
CA GLU A 96 -15.02 -3.83 30.22
C GLU A 96 -13.99 -4.26 31.28
N HIS A 97 -13.11 -3.33 31.72
CA HIS A 97 -12.07 -3.57 32.72
C HIS A 97 -11.09 -4.72 32.40
N MET A 98 -10.82 -4.95 31.12
CA MET A 98 -9.90 -5.98 30.63
C MET A 98 -8.53 -5.41 30.27
N ALA A 99 -7.48 -6.21 30.50
CA ALA A 99 -6.13 -5.87 30.06
C ALA A 99 -6.03 -5.91 28.52
N TYR A 100 -5.33 -4.94 27.95
CA TYR A 100 -5.20 -4.80 26.49
C TYR A 100 -3.75 -4.53 26.07
N THR A 101 -3.20 -5.42 25.22
CA THR A 101 -1.80 -5.37 24.78
C THR A 101 -1.65 -5.42 23.25
N ALA A 102 -2.73 -5.33 22.48
CA ALA A 102 -2.64 -5.47 21.02
C ALA A 102 -1.75 -4.39 20.38
N HIS A 103 -1.79 -3.14 20.89
CA HIS A 103 -0.91 -2.05 20.46
C HIS A 103 0.58 -2.27 20.77
N LYS A 104 0.92 -3.31 21.55
CA LYS A 104 2.28 -3.74 21.91
C LYS A 104 2.68 -5.03 21.18
N SER A 105 1.79 -5.59 20.36
CA SER A 105 1.96 -6.89 19.73
C SER A 105 2.09 -6.75 18.22
N PHE A 106 3.27 -7.08 17.68
CA PHE A 106 3.49 -7.13 16.23
C PHE A 106 2.46 -8.03 15.53
N ARG A 107 2.08 -9.16 16.14
CA ARG A 107 1.04 -10.06 15.62
C ARG A 107 -0.29 -9.34 15.41
N HIS A 108 -0.76 -8.56 16.40
CA HIS A 108 -2.03 -7.86 16.29
C HIS A 108 -1.97 -6.70 15.28
N PHE A 109 -0.85 -5.99 15.22
CA PHE A 109 -0.63 -4.99 14.18
C PHE A 109 -0.69 -5.61 12.78
N TRP A 110 -0.03 -6.76 12.58
CA TRP A 110 -0.01 -7.46 11.30
C TRP A 110 -1.40 -7.94 10.88
N ILE A 111 -2.17 -8.54 11.80
CA ILE A 111 -3.57 -8.94 11.55
C ILE A 111 -4.41 -7.71 11.18
N ALA A 112 -4.29 -6.62 11.94
CA ALA A 112 -5.07 -5.42 11.66
C ALA A 112 -4.69 -4.79 10.31
N PHE A 113 -3.41 -4.81 9.93
CA PHE A 113 -2.96 -4.37 8.62
C PHE A 113 -3.59 -5.20 7.48
N GLN A 114 -3.63 -6.53 7.63
CA GLN A 114 -4.29 -7.44 6.67
C GLN A 114 -5.79 -7.13 6.54
N ASP A 115 -6.47 -6.90 7.67
CA ASP A 115 -7.88 -6.51 7.68
C ASP A 115 -8.09 -5.21 6.88
N VAL A 116 -7.25 -4.18 7.06
CA VAL A 116 -7.33 -2.93 6.29
C VAL A 116 -7.23 -3.21 4.79
N MET A 117 -6.32 -4.09 4.35
CA MET A 117 -6.17 -4.45 2.93
C MET A 117 -7.43 -5.13 2.38
N CYS A 118 -8.02 -6.07 3.14
CA CYS A 118 -9.26 -6.75 2.76
C CYS A 118 -10.42 -5.75 2.60
N HIS A 119 -10.62 -4.86 3.57
CA HIS A 119 -11.67 -3.84 3.53
C HIS A 119 -11.47 -2.89 2.35
N MET A 120 -10.24 -2.41 2.15
CA MET A 120 -9.91 -1.51 1.04
C MET A 120 -10.17 -2.17 -0.32
N GLN A 121 -9.75 -3.42 -0.51
CA GLN A 121 -9.96 -4.12 -1.78
C GLN A 121 -11.45 -4.40 -2.03
N SER A 122 -12.22 -4.79 -1.03
CA SER A 122 -13.67 -4.97 -1.15
C SER A 122 -14.38 -3.68 -1.57
N VAL A 123 -14.00 -2.54 -1.00
CA VAL A 123 -14.55 -1.23 -1.40
C VAL A 123 -14.13 -0.87 -2.83
N CYS A 124 -12.89 -1.12 -3.22
CA CYS A 124 -12.44 -0.88 -4.61
C CYS A 124 -13.24 -1.72 -5.62
N THR A 125 -13.41 -3.02 -5.35
CA THR A 125 -14.19 -3.92 -6.22
C THR A 125 -15.66 -3.48 -6.30
N ALA A 126 -16.26 -3.07 -5.18
CA ALA A 126 -17.63 -2.56 -5.16
C ALA A 126 -17.78 -1.22 -5.90
N ALA A 127 -16.75 -0.36 -5.86
CA ALA A 127 -16.73 0.86 -6.64
C ALA A 127 -16.70 0.55 -8.15
N ASP A 128 -15.87 -0.41 -8.58
CA ASP A 128 -15.81 -0.85 -9.97
C ASP A 128 -17.19 -1.40 -10.45
N SER A 129 -17.92 -2.14 -9.60
CA SER A 129 -19.24 -2.71 -9.96
C SER A 129 -20.36 -1.68 -10.15
N VAL A 130 -20.21 -0.47 -9.60
CA VAL A 130 -21.16 0.64 -9.79
C VAL A 130 -20.66 1.69 -10.79
N GLY A 131 -19.62 1.34 -11.56
CA GLY A 131 -19.05 2.17 -12.62
C GLY A 131 -18.13 3.29 -12.14
N LEU A 132 -17.75 3.30 -10.86
CA LEU A 132 -16.68 4.17 -10.38
C LEU A 132 -15.32 3.54 -10.69
N GLY A 133 -14.29 4.37 -10.77
CA GLY A 133 -12.90 3.93 -10.79
C GLY A 133 -12.21 4.30 -9.48
N SER A 134 -11.15 3.55 -9.16
CA SER A 134 -10.35 3.80 -7.95
C SER A 134 -8.84 3.85 -8.20
N CYS A 135 -8.12 4.54 -7.32
CA CYS A 135 -6.66 4.46 -7.23
C CYS A 135 -6.21 4.49 -5.78
N ILE A 136 -5.36 3.55 -5.40
CA ILE A 136 -4.77 3.41 -4.07
C ILE A 136 -3.44 4.19 -4.04
N TYR A 137 -3.25 4.97 -2.99
CA TYR A 137 -2.06 5.77 -2.74
C TYR A 137 -1.39 5.29 -1.46
N GLY A 138 -0.25 4.59 -1.62
CA GLY A 138 0.63 4.17 -0.53
C GLY A 138 1.51 5.30 0.00
N THR A 139 1.60 6.43 -0.70
CA THR A 139 2.36 7.63 -0.31
C THR A 139 1.84 8.30 0.97
N VAL A 140 0.79 7.75 1.59
CA VAL A 140 0.41 8.05 2.99
C VAL A 140 1.61 7.91 3.93
N LEU A 141 2.52 6.99 3.62
CA LEU A 141 3.73 6.77 4.42
C LEU A 141 4.67 7.98 4.50
N GLU A 142 4.53 8.94 3.59
CA GLU A 142 5.34 10.17 3.55
C GLU A 142 4.67 11.35 4.29
N CYS A 143 3.47 11.16 4.84
CA CYS A 143 2.66 12.24 5.42
C CYS A 143 1.95 11.81 6.71
N PHE A 144 2.55 10.89 7.48
CA PHE A 144 1.88 10.30 8.64
C PHE A 144 1.46 11.34 9.69
N TYR A 145 2.33 12.29 10.02
CA TYR A 145 2.08 13.28 11.07
C TYR A 145 1.03 14.30 10.63
N GLU A 146 1.14 14.79 9.40
CA GLU A 146 0.21 15.73 8.81
C GLU A 146 -1.19 15.12 8.69
N LEU A 147 -1.28 13.84 8.30
CA LEU A 147 -2.56 13.12 8.26
C LEU A 147 -3.13 12.86 9.66
N LYS A 148 -2.28 12.58 10.65
CA LYS A 148 -2.69 12.44 12.06
C LYS A 148 -3.37 13.71 12.55
N GLU A 149 -2.74 14.85 12.33
CA GLU A 149 -3.26 16.17 12.71
C GLU A 149 -4.50 16.54 11.90
N LEU A 150 -4.43 16.46 10.57
CA LEU A 150 -5.52 16.88 9.68
C LEU A 150 -6.83 16.14 9.96
N PHE A 151 -6.75 14.86 10.33
CA PHE A 151 -7.92 14.01 10.58
C PHE A 151 -8.14 13.69 12.06
N ASN A 152 -7.41 14.35 12.97
CA ASN A 152 -7.51 14.16 14.42
C ASN A 152 -7.42 12.69 14.83
N LEU A 153 -6.48 11.94 14.25
CA LEU A 153 -6.35 10.51 14.52
C LEU A 153 -5.81 10.31 15.95
N PRO A 154 -6.54 9.57 16.82
CA PRO A 154 -6.04 9.28 18.15
C PRO A 154 -4.87 8.31 18.08
N ASN A 155 -4.15 8.16 19.20
CA ASN A 155 -3.17 7.09 19.31
C ASN A 155 -3.84 5.74 19.02
N GLN A 156 -3.11 4.90 18.31
CA GLN A 156 -3.48 3.55 17.85
C GLN A 156 -4.47 3.54 16.69
N VAL A 157 -4.67 4.69 16.04
CA VAL A 157 -5.29 4.80 14.71
C VAL A 157 -4.25 5.30 13.72
N MET A 158 -3.76 4.43 12.84
CA MET A 158 -2.69 4.73 11.88
C MET A 158 -3.22 4.71 10.45
N PRO A 159 -3.01 5.76 9.64
CA PRO A 159 -3.43 5.76 8.25
C PRO A 159 -2.56 4.79 7.45
N ILE A 160 -3.16 3.96 6.62
CA ILE A 160 -2.45 2.94 5.82
C ILE A 160 -2.47 3.31 4.33
N ASN A 161 -3.65 3.60 3.80
CA ASN A 161 -3.81 3.99 2.41
C ASN A 161 -4.87 5.06 2.24
N LEU A 162 -4.62 5.97 1.31
CA LEU A 162 -5.63 6.88 0.77
C LEU A 162 -6.13 6.30 -0.55
N VAL A 163 -7.43 6.36 -0.80
CA VAL A 163 -8.01 5.88 -2.06
C VAL A 163 -8.91 6.96 -2.66
N SER A 164 -8.72 7.24 -3.95
CA SER A 164 -9.59 8.13 -4.72
C SER A 164 -10.70 7.35 -5.41
N PHE A 165 -11.91 7.90 -5.44
CA PHE A 165 -13.07 7.35 -6.14
C PHE A 165 -13.78 8.43 -6.96
N GLY A 166 -14.28 8.02 -8.12
CA GLY A 166 -15.07 8.86 -9.01
C GLY A 166 -15.36 8.18 -10.33
N TYR A 167 -16.21 8.78 -11.17
CA TYR A 167 -16.46 8.25 -12.51
C TYR A 167 -15.24 8.51 -13.42
N PRO A 168 -14.68 7.49 -14.09
CA PRO A 168 -13.48 7.66 -14.90
C PRO A 168 -13.73 8.58 -16.10
N LYS A 169 -12.77 9.48 -16.43
CA LYS A 169 -12.83 10.27 -17.68
C LYS A 169 -12.65 9.41 -18.94
N GLN A 170 -11.98 8.27 -18.80
CA GLN A 170 -11.63 7.35 -19.87
C GLN A 170 -11.52 5.93 -19.30
N LYS A 171 -11.73 4.91 -20.14
CA LYS A 171 -11.51 3.52 -19.73
C LYS A 171 -10.08 3.35 -19.18
N PRO A 172 -9.90 2.73 -17.99
CA PRO A 172 -8.58 2.54 -17.43
C PRO A 172 -7.73 1.62 -18.31
N SER A 173 -6.43 1.91 -18.40
CA SER A 173 -5.47 1.03 -19.03
C SER A 173 -5.21 -0.18 -18.13
N ILE A 174 -5.47 -1.37 -18.65
CA ILE A 174 -5.11 -2.64 -18.03
C ILE A 174 -3.59 -2.79 -18.16
N LYS A 175 -2.92 -3.14 -17.04
CA LYS A 175 -1.48 -3.35 -17.00
C LYS A 175 -1.15 -4.83 -17.16
N HIS A 176 -0.15 -5.14 -17.99
CA HIS A 176 0.40 -6.49 -18.10
C HIS A 176 0.82 -7.01 -16.72
N LYS A 177 0.48 -8.27 -16.44
CA LYS A 177 0.77 -8.96 -15.18
C LYS A 177 1.84 -10.01 -15.43
N LEU A 178 2.36 -10.58 -14.35
CA LEU A 178 3.16 -11.79 -14.47
C LEU A 178 2.24 -12.94 -14.91
N GLU A 179 2.81 -13.92 -15.60
CA GLU A 179 2.14 -15.20 -15.86
C GLU A 179 1.69 -15.86 -14.56
N LEU A 180 0.63 -16.67 -14.64
CA LEU A 180 -0.03 -17.23 -13.45
C LEU A 180 0.92 -18.06 -12.59
N ASP A 181 1.82 -18.84 -13.21
CA ASP A 181 2.78 -19.71 -12.54
C ASP A 181 3.96 -18.98 -11.87
N MET A 182 4.06 -17.66 -12.05
CA MET A 182 4.96 -16.78 -11.31
C MET A 182 4.33 -16.26 -10.02
N LEU A 183 3.02 -16.45 -9.83
CA LEU A 183 2.25 -15.95 -8.68
C LEU A 183 1.58 -17.07 -7.88
N CYS A 184 1.09 -18.09 -8.56
CA CYS A 184 0.34 -19.20 -8.00
C CYS A 184 1.16 -20.49 -8.13
N HIS A 185 1.43 -21.13 -6.99
CA HIS A 185 2.17 -22.37 -6.92
C HIS A 185 1.29 -23.46 -6.30
N MET A 186 1.36 -24.68 -6.83
CA MET A 186 0.55 -25.79 -6.34
C MET A 186 1.30 -26.55 -5.24
N ASN A 187 0.68 -26.62 -4.05
CA ASN A 187 1.16 -27.31 -2.85
C ASN A 187 2.43 -26.73 -2.21
N GLU A 188 3.45 -26.38 -2.99
CA GLU A 188 4.74 -25.85 -2.53
C GLU A 188 5.25 -24.75 -3.46
N TYR A 189 6.24 -23.97 -2.97
CA TYR A 189 6.86 -22.93 -3.78
C TYR A 189 7.73 -23.55 -4.89
N GLU A 190 7.42 -23.24 -6.14
CA GLU A 190 8.13 -23.78 -7.30
C GLU A 190 9.31 -22.88 -7.67
N TYR A 191 10.54 -23.40 -7.51
CA TYR A 191 11.75 -22.74 -7.98
C TYR A 191 11.88 -22.89 -9.50
N LYS A 192 12.10 -21.76 -10.17
CA LYS A 192 12.37 -21.70 -11.61
C LYS A 192 13.87 -21.53 -11.82
N SER A 193 14.41 -22.16 -12.86
CA SER A 193 15.78 -21.89 -13.29
C SER A 193 15.95 -20.41 -13.65
N ASP A 194 17.14 -19.83 -13.47
CA ASP A 194 17.41 -18.43 -13.77
C ASP A 194 16.97 -18.01 -15.19
N LYS A 195 17.19 -18.90 -16.17
CA LYS A 195 16.79 -18.67 -17.57
C LYS A 195 15.26 -18.55 -17.71
N ASP A 196 14.51 -19.49 -17.13
CA ASP A 196 13.05 -19.48 -17.19
C ASP A 196 12.46 -18.28 -16.42
N PHE A 197 12.99 -18.01 -15.22
CA PHE A 197 12.61 -16.87 -14.40
C PHE A 197 12.77 -15.54 -15.15
N LEU A 198 13.95 -15.30 -15.75
CA LEU A 198 14.21 -14.07 -16.50
C LEU A 198 13.28 -13.97 -17.72
N ASN A 199 13.11 -15.05 -18.48
CA ASN A 199 12.20 -15.06 -19.63
C ASN A 199 10.77 -14.65 -19.23
N LYS A 200 10.23 -15.22 -18.15
CA LYS A 200 8.87 -14.92 -17.66
C LYS A 200 8.74 -13.52 -17.07
N ILE A 201 9.73 -13.05 -16.30
CA ILE A 201 9.70 -11.69 -15.76
C ILE A 201 9.70 -10.64 -16.88
N TYR A 202 10.52 -10.83 -17.92
CA TYR A 202 10.59 -9.85 -19.00
C TYR A 202 9.37 -9.86 -19.93
N GLN A 203 8.57 -10.93 -19.98
CA GLN A 203 7.27 -10.91 -20.69
C GLN A 203 6.30 -9.84 -20.15
N LYS A 204 6.39 -9.51 -18.85
CA LYS A 204 5.58 -8.45 -18.24
C LYS A 204 6.00 -7.03 -18.66
N PHE A 205 7.25 -6.83 -19.05
CA PHE A 205 7.82 -5.52 -19.29
C PHE A 205 8.08 -5.28 -20.77
N ASP A 206 7.62 -4.15 -21.30
CA ASP A 206 7.64 -3.92 -22.75
C ASP A 206 9.05 -3.92 -23.36
N LYS A 207 10.00 -3.16 -22.79
CA LYS A 207 11.38 -3.06 -23.29
C LYS A 207 12.37 -2.70 -22.18
N ASP A 208 13.62 -3.12 -22.35
CA ASP A 208 14.74 -2.56 -21.58
C ASP A 208 14.92 -1.07 -21.89
N LEU A 209 15.65 -0.39 -21.02
CA LEU A 209 15.93 1.03 -21.12
C LEU A 209 17.23 1.23 -21.89
N GLU A 210 17.36 2.36 -22.57
CA GLU A 210 18.58 2.72 -23.30
C GLU A 210 19.77 2.85 -22.34
N LEU A 211 20.95 2.48 -22.82
CA LEU A 211 22.20 2.77 -22.14
C LEU A 211 22.47 4.27 -22.16
N LYS A 212 22.35 4.91 -21.00
CA LYS A 212 22.74 6.31 -20.80
C LYS A 212 23.79 6.40 -19.71
N GLN A 213 24.81 7.22 -19.92
CA GLN A 213 25.91 7.38 -18.97
C GLN A 213 25.44 7.87 -17.60
N GLU A 214 24.40 8.73 -17.57
CA GLU A 214 23.72 9.14 -16.33
C GLU A 214 23.18 7.95 -15.53
N TYR A 215 22.52 7.00 -16.19
CA TYR A 215 21.94 5.83 -15.53
C TYR A 215 23.02 4.86 -15.07
N LEU A 216 24.06 4.64 -15.88
CA LEU A 216 25.20 3.81 -15.49
C LEU A 216 25.92 4.37 -14.26
N SER A 217 26.06 5.69 -14.18
CA SER A 217 26.71 6.35 -13.04
C SER A 217 25.88 6.21 -11.76
N GLU A 218 24.56 6.37 -11.83
CA GLU A 218 23.68 6.13 -10.68
C GLU A 218 23.66 4.67 -10.26
N ILE A 219 23.55 3.75 -11.22
CA ILE A 219 23.57 2.31 -10.92
C ILE A 219 24.90 1.92 -10.26
N HIS A 220 26.03 2.43 -10.78
CA HIS A 220 27.34 2.22 -10.15
C HIS A 220 27.37 2.71 -8.71
N ARG A 221 26.91 3.95 -8.48
CA ARG A 221 26.84 4.54 -7.13
C ARG A 221 26.02 3.68 -6.18
N VAL A 222 24.82 3.26 -6.60
CA VAL A 222 23.93 2.42 -5.78
C VAL A 222 24.57 1.06 -5.51
N CYS A 223 25.06 0.37 -6.53
CA CYS A 223 25.73 -0.92 -6.40
C CYS A 223 26.96 -0.83 -5.49
N ASN A 224 27.76 0.24 -5.61
CA ASN A 224 28.94 0.46 -4.78
C ASN A 224 28.56 0.66 -3.31
N ASN A 225 27.50 1.41 -3.05
CA ASN A 225 27.04 1.69 -1.69
C ASN A 225 26.50 0.44 -0.99
N VAL A 226 25.91 -0.52 -1.73
CA VAL A 226 25.30 -1.73 -1.16
C VAL A 226 26.26 -2.91 -1.14
N GLU A 227 26.91 -3.21 -2.26
CA GLU A 227 27.69 -4.45 -2.49
C GLU A 227 29.20 -4.17 -2.67
N GLY A 228 29.61 -2.89 -2.69
CA GLY A 228 31.00 -2.48 -2.86
C GLY A 228 31.45 -2.29 -4.31
N LYS A 229 32.65 -1.70 -4.47
CA LYS A 229 33.17 -1.23 -5.76
C LYS A 229 33.28 -2.33 -6.83
N GLN A 230 33.74 -3.52 -6.44
CA GLN A 230 33.92 -4.62 -7.38
C GLN A 230 32.60 -5.00 -8.05
N PHE A 231 31.55 -5.20 -7.26
CA PHE A 231 30.22 -5.51 -7.78
C PHE A 231 29.67 -4.40 -8.67
N ALA A 232 29.91 -3.14 -8.31
CA ALA A 232 29.51 -1.98 -9.12
C ALA A 232 30.20 -1.95 -10.49
N ASP A 233 31.51 -2.19 -10.53
CA ASP A 233 32.30 -2.23 -11.76
C ASP A 233 31.86 -3.41 -12.67
N GLU A 234 31.58 -4.58 -12.07
CA GLU A 234 31.04 -5.75 -12.76
C GLU A 234 29.64 -5.49 -13.31
N ALA A 235 28.75 -4.87 -12.53
CA ALA A 235 27.40 -4.52 -12.95
C ALA A 235 27.41 -3.56 -14.14
N VAL A 236 28.22 -2.49 -14.10
CA VAL A 236 28.34 -1.56 -15.24
C VAL A 236 28.93 -2.25 -16.46
N SER A 237 29.93 -3.13 -16.27
CA SER A 237 30.53 -3.89 -17.36
C SER A 237 29.51 -4.83 -18.02
N TYR A 238 28.71 -5.53 -17.22
CA TYR A 238 27.60 -6.36 -17.69
C TYR A 238 26.58 -5.54 -18.49
N LEU A 239 26.15 -4.38 -18.00
CA LEU A 239 25.18 -3.53 -18.69
C LEU A 239 25.72 -3.02 -20.03
N LYS A 240 27.00 -2.65 -20.09
CA LYS A 240 27.67 -2.25 -21.33
C LYS A 240 27.73 -3.40 -22.34
N GLN A 241 28.07 -4.60 -21.91
CA GLN A 241 28.09 -5.81 -22.77
C GLN A 241 26.69 -6.19 -23.25
N ARG A 242 25.68 -6.08 -22.39
CA ARG A 242 24.28 -6.35 -22.71
C ARG A 242 23.72 -5.36 -23.75
N GLY A 243 24.21 -4.12 -23.79
CA GLY A 243 23.73 -3.09 -24.70
C GLY A 243 22.45 -2.39 -24.24
N SER A 244 21.93 -2.72 -23.06
CA SER A 244 20.68 -2.17 -22.52
C SER A 244 20.69 -2.15 -20.98
N ILE A 245 19.79 -1.37 -20.39
CA ILE A 245 19.55 -1.33 -18.94
C ILE A 245 18.24 -2.06 -18.63
N PRO A 246 18.29 -3.25 -18.00
CA PRO A 246 17.09 -3.98 -17.70
C PRO A 246 16.19 -3.27 -16.70
N GLN A 247 14.88 -3.56 -16.74
CA GLN A 247 13.90 -2.87 -15.91
C GLN A 247 14.16 -2.99 -14.41
N VAL A 248 14.79 -4.07 -13.94
CA VAL A 248 15.17 -4.22 -12.53
C VAL A 248 16.07 -3.08 -12.05
N CYS A 249 16.98 -2.58 -12.89
CA CYS A 249 17.84 -1.45 -12.56
C CYS A 249 17.03 -0.16 -12.36
N ARG A 250 15.92 0.03 -13.08
CA ARG A 250 15.00 1.18 -12.86
C ARG A 250 14.25 1.11 -11.54
N TYR A 251 14.15 -0.07 -10.93
CA TYR A 251 13.54 -0.19 -9.62
C TYR A 251 14.58 -0.01 -8.53
N TYR A 252 15.71 -0.71 -8.61
CA TYR A 252 16.64 -0.81 -7.49
C TYR A 252 17.96 -0.10 -7.69
N GLY A 253 18.33 0.24 -8.92
CA GLY A 253 19.60 0.90 -9.26
C GLY A 253 19.47 2.39 -9.59
N TYR A 254 18.30 2.88 -9.99
CA TYR A 254 18.04 4.31 -10.22
C TYR A 254 16.53 4.63 -10.25
N LYS A 255 16.15 5.88 -9.97
CA LYS A 255 14.80 6.51 -10.08
C LYS A 255 13.69 6.14 -9.09
N LYS A 256 13.54 4.88 -8.64
CA LYS A 256 12.35 4.47 -7.87
C LYS A 256 12.64 4.08 -6.43
N TYR A 257 13.21 2.90 -6.24
CA TYR A 257 13.44 2.25 -4.94
C TYR A 257 14.92 1.92 -4.80
N ASN A 258 15.76 2.94 -5.00
CA ASN A 258 17.21 2.81 -4.96
C ASN A 258 17.64 2.05 -3.69
N ALA A 259 18.31 0.91 -3.88
CA ALA A 259 18.56 -0.05 -2.82
C ALA A 259 19.39 0.54 -1.66
N ASP A 260 20.24 1.52 -1.94
CA ASP A 260 21.13 2.15 -0.98
C ASP A 260 20.43 3.18 -0.05
N ILE A 261 19.20 3.60 -0.36
CA ILE A 261 18.47 4.58 0.45
C ILE A 261 17.20 4.03 1.08
N MET A 262 16.57 3.00 0.50
CA MET A 262 15.26 2.53 0.97
C MET A 262 15.32 2.04 2.43
N ALA A 263 16.39 1.35 2.82
CA ALA A 263 16.57 0.87 4.20
C ALA A 263 16.87 2.00 5.21
N ASN A 264 17.33 3.18 4.76
CA ASN A 264 17.67 4.30 5.65
C ASN A 264 16.43 4.85 6.36
N HIS A 265 15.23 4.63 5.80
CA HIS A 265 13.97 5.09 6.37
C HIS A 265 13.44 4.21 7.51
N ASN A 266 14.06 3.05 7.79
CA ASN A 266 13.57 2.12 8.81
C ASN A 266 13.43 2.77 10.19
N LEU A 267 14.44 3.51 10.64
CA LEU A 267 14.41 4.18 11.94
C LEU A 267 13.28 5.21 12.01
N HIS A 268 13.07 5.96 10.93
CA HIS A 268 11.96 6.91 10.82
C HIS A 268 10.61 6.21 10.97
N TYR A 269 10.36 5.11 10.25
CA TYR A 269 9.08 4.38 10.36
C TYR A 269 8.88 3.73 11.73
N THR A 270 9.95 3.24 12.37
CA THR A 270 9.87 2.78 13.77
C THR A 270 9.48 3.91 14.72
N GLN A 271 10.01 5.12 14.53
CA GLN A 271 9.63 6.29 15.33
C GLN A 271 8.19 6.72 15.05
N VAL A 272 7.73 6.64 13.80
CA VAL A 272 6.33 6.90 13.44
C VAL A 272 5.40 5.94 14.20
N LEU A 273 5.68 4.63 14.19
CA LEU A 273 4.87 3.64 14.93
C LEU A 273 4.74 4.02 16.41
N LYS A 274 5.85 4.37 17.06
CA LYS A 274 5.84 4.84 18.46
C LYS A 274 5.00 6.10 18.66
N ASN A 275 5.10 7.08 17.75
CA ASN A 275 4.29 8.30 17.81
C ASN A 275 2.80 8.05 17.61
N PHE A 276 2.44 6.96 16.92
CA PHE A 276 1.07 6.48 16.84
C PHE A 276 0.68 5.59 18.03
N GLY A 277 1.53 5.43 19.04
CA GLY A 277 1.24 4.62 20.24
C GLY A 277 1.36 3.12 20.02
N PHE A 278 2.15 2.69 19.04
CA PHE A 278 2.51 1.30 18.79
C PHE A 278 3.91 0.99 19.30
N ASP A 279 3.99 0.18 20.35
CA ASP A 279 5.26 -0.27 20.94
C ASP A 279 5.60 -1.70 20.48
N ILE A 280 5.30 -2.02 19.22
CA ILE A 280 5.29 -3.40 18.71
C ILE A 280 6.67 -4.01 18.46
N LEU A 281 7.72 -3.18 18.49
CA LEU A 281 9.12 -3.60 18.29
C LEU A 281 9.90 -3.64 19.61
N GLU A 282 9.27 -3.27 20.73
CA GLU A 282 9.89 -3.26 22.05
C GLU A 282 9.68 -4.61 22.77
N LYS A 283 10.61 -4.95 23.65
CA LYS A 283 10.43 -6.09 24.56
C LYS A 283 9.44 -5.70 25.67
N HIS A 284 8.43 -6.54 25.89
CA HIS A 284 7.46 -6.36 26.98
C HIS A 284 7.56 -7.51 27.98
N ASP A 285 7.60 -7.18 29.27
CA ASP A 285 7.46 -8.14 30.37
C ASP A 285 6.19 -7.81 31.15
N PHE A 286 5.35 -8.83 31.33
CA PHE A 286 4.07 -8.72 32.04
C PHE A 286 4.10 -9.44 33.40
N SER A 287 5.21 -10.09 33.74
CA SER A 287 5.42 -10.68 35.06
C SER A 287 5.86 -9.56 36.03
N GLY A 288 5.17 -9.39 37.15
CA GLY A 288 5.59 -8.45 38.21
C GLY A 288 4.66 -7.28 38.57
N LYS A 289 3.41 -7.23 38.10
CA LYS A 289 2.38 -6.39 38.75
C LYS A 289 1.84 -7.11 39.99
N SER A 290 2.66 -7.23 41.02
CA SER A 290 2.16 -7.45 42.39
C SER A 290 1.23 -6.29 42.73
N ALA A 291 0.05 -6.60 43.26
CA ALA A 291 -0.92 -5.60 43.70
C ALA A 291 -0.22 -4.58 44.63
N PRO A 292 -0.55 -3.28 44.56
CA PRO A 292 -0.21 -2.41 45.69
C PRO A 292 -0.83 -3.05 46.93
N ASN A 293 0.01 -3.31 47.94
CA ASN A 293 -0.43 -3.85 49.22
C ASN A 293 -1.64 -3.06 49.72
N SER A 294 -2.74 -3.80 49.94
CA SER A 294 -3.90 -3.53 50.82
C SER A 294 -4.21 -2.08 51.15
#